data_AF-A0A8J3SG35-F1
#
_entry.id   AF-A0A8J3SG35-F1
#
_cell.length_a   1.000
_cell.length_b   1.000
_cell.length_c   1.000
_cell.angle_alpha   90.00
_cell.angle_beta   90.00
_cell.angle_gamma   90.00
#
_symmetry.space_group_name_H-M   'P 1'
#
loop_
_entity.id
_entity.type
_entity.pdbx_description
1 polymer ?
#
loop_
_entity_poly.entity_id
_entity_poly.type
_entity_poly.pdbx_seq_one_letter_code
_entity_poly.pdbx_strand_id
1 'polypeptide(L)'
;MTTYPYGAAIRLTTQVQGGVTPASVAVTILLPDGATSGPHMPVDDSDGAYHYDFTPSQAGRHIARWVTTVPSGVDERAFDVAAMWSQSGIVSIEDARVHLNLTNTAEDAELREMIRAVTEPIERHTGVVLRRTVVEQHRGGYSLVLHKTPILSITSVTGIGSALDQDVAELLPGEMSGVVRRRDGAWISGPVTVTYTAGRTDVPPHIRLAALMILQHLWETQRGAATPRFGSDEAVWDPRFGYAVPRRALELLGEQVSGIA
;
A
#
# COMPACT_ATOMS: atom_id res chain seq x y z
N MET A 1 -7.90 -10.60 -4.64
CA MET A 1 -8.54 -9.27 -4.59
C MET A 1 -7.68 -8.36 -5.45
N THR A 2 -8.28 -7.66 -6.43
CA THR A 2 -7.51 -6.89 -7.42
C THR A 2 -7.29 -5.47 -6.92
N THR A 3 -6.04 -5.01 -6.94
CA THR A 3 -5.72 -3.62 -6.58
C THR A 3 -5.44 -2.76 -7.83
N TYR A 4 -6.16 -1.66 -7.96
CA TYR A 4 -6.13 -0.75 -9.12
C TYR A 4 -5.26 0.50 -8.88
N PRO A 5 -4.81 1.19 -9.95
CA PRO A 5 -4.12 2.48 -9.83
C PRO A 5 -5.06 3.57 -9.29
N TYR A 6 -4.49 4.49 -8.52
CA TYR A 6 -5.19 5.74 -8.17
C TYR A 6 -5.55 6.53 -9.44
N GLY A 7 -6.79 7.01 -9.53
CA GLY A 7 -7.29 7.81 -10.65
C GLY A 7 -7.51 7.07 -11.98
N ALA A 8 -7.29 5.76 -12.04
CA ALA A 8 -7.63 4.96 -13.22
C ALA A 8 -9.12 4.58 -13.20
N ALA A 9 -9.78 4.60 -14.37
CA ALA A 9 -11.14 4.10 -14.48
C ALA A 9 -11.18 2.59 -14.21
N ILE A 10 -12.02 2.18 -13.26
CA ILE A 10 -12.22 0.79 -12.84
C ILE A 10 -13.59 0.35 -13.34
N ARG A 11 -13.60 -0.65 -14.23
CA ARG A 11 -14.85 -1.26 -14.71
C ARG A 11 -15.38 -2.24 -13.67
N LEU A 12 -16.42 -1.83 -12.95
CA LEU A 12 -17.17 -2.69 -12.05
C LEU A 12 -18.24 -3.41 -12.85
N THR A 13 -18.40 -4.71 -12.64
CA THR A 13 -19.39 -5.51 -13.36
C THR A 13 -20.23 -6.36 -12.42
N THR A 14 -21.48 -6.59 -12.81
CA THR A 14 -22.36 -7.59 -12.20
C THR A 14 -23.13 -8.34 -13.28
N GLN A 15 -23.60 -9.53 -12.94
CA GLN A 15 -24.41 -10.36 -13.82
C GLN A 15 -25.62 -10.89 -13.04
N VAL A 16 -26.81 -10.65 -13.58
CA VAL A 16 -28.04 -11.17 -13.01
C VAL A 16 -28.17 -12.65 -13.39
N GLN A 17 -28.40 -13.50 -12.38
CA GLN A 17 -28.53 -14.94 -12.62
C GLN A 17 -29.67 -15.25 -13.60
N GLY A 18 -29.42 -16.20 -14.50
CA GLY A 18 -30.38 -16.61 -15.53
C GLY A 18 -30.49 -15.68 -16.73
N GLY A 19 -29.64 -14.64 -16.83
CA GLY A 19 -29.61 -13.73 -17.99
C GLY A 19 -30.85 -12.87 -18.15
N VAL A 20 -31.61 -12.69 -17.07
CA VAL A 20 -32.86 -11.91 -17.07
C VAL A 20 -32.55 -10.43 -16.88
N THR A 21 -33.21 -9.57 -17.64
CA THR A 21 -33.17 -8.11 -17.46
C THR A 21 -34.02 -7.69 -16.25
N PRO A 22 -33.43 -7.16 -15.17
CA PRO A 22 -34.18 -6.63 -14.04
C PRO A 22 -34.91 -5.32 -14.38
N ALA A 23 -35.93 -4.97 -13.59
CA ALA A 23 -36.65 -3.70 -13.73
C ALA A 23 -35.79 -2.47 -13.39
N SER A 24 -34.84 -2.62 -12.46
CA SER A 24 -33.81 -1.60 -12.21
C SER A 24 -32.53 -2.24 -11.68
N VAL A 25 -31.40 -1.60 -11.95
CA VAL A 25 -30.10 -1.92 -11.36
C VAL A 25 -29.47 -0.62 -10.83
N ALA A 26 -28.91 -0.67 -9.64
CA ALA A 26 -28.15 0.43 -9.07
C ALA A 26 -26.87 -0.10 -8.40
N VAL A 27 -25.81 0.70 -8.45
CA VAL A 27 -24.56 0.44 -7.72
C VAL A 27 -24.26 1.57 -6.74
N THR A 28 -23.98 1.21 -5.50
CA THR A 28 -23.50 2.14 -4.46
C THR A 28 -22.11 1.69 -4.02
N ILE A 29 -21.18 2.62 -3.91
CA ILE A 29 -19.79 2.34 -3.57
C ILE A 29 -19.50 2.90 -2.18
N LEU A 30 -19.13 2.04 -1.24
CA LEU A 30 -18.56 2.45 0.04
C LEU A 30 -17.10 2.89 -0.18
N LEU A 31 -16.79 4.11 0.24
CA LEU A 31 -15.47 4.72 0.16
C LEU A 31 -14.62 4.37 1.40
N PRO A 32 -13.28 4.45 1.31
CA PRO A 32 -12.36 4.15 2.42
C PRO A 32 -12.59 4.97 3.70
N ASP A 33 -13.14 6.17 3.58
CA ASP A 33 -13.47 7.07 4.70
C ASP A 33 -14.83 6.77 5.36
N GLY A 34 -15.55 5.76 4.87
CA GLY A 34 -16.89 5.38 5.33
C GLY A 34 -18.03 6.13 4.64
N ALA A 35 -17.74 7.12 3.79
CA ALA A 35 -18.76 7.76 2.96
C ALA A 35 -19.23 6.82 1.83
N THR A 36 -20.36 7.15 1.21
CA THR A 36 -20.88 6.39 0.06
C THR A 36 -20.96 7.27 -1.18
N SER A 37 -20.73 6.67 -2.35
CA SER A 37 -20.92 7.27 -3.66
C SER A 37 -22.03 6.52 -4.40
N GLY A 38 -23.04 7.25 -4.86
CA GLY A 38 -24.20 6.69 -5.57
C GLY A 38 -25.51 6.97 -4.84
N PRO A 39 -26.60 6.26 -5.21
CA PRO A 39 -26.66 5.18 -6.19
C PRO A 39 -26.36 5.67 -7.62
N HIS A 40 -25.56 4.91 -8.37
CA HIS A 40 -25.27 5.16 -9.78
C HIS A 40 -26.08 4.22 -10.67
N MET A 41 -26.45 4.71 -11.86
CA MET A 41 -27.13 3.93 -12.90
C MET A 41 -26.09 3.25 -13.79
N PRO A 42 -25.96 1.92 -13.77
CA PRO A 42 -25.02 1.21 -14.62
C PRO A 42 -25.51 1.09 -16.06
N VAL A 43 -24.57 0.82 -16.96
CA VAL A 43 -24.84 0.57 -18.38
C VAL A 43 -25.26 -0.90 -18.56
N ASP A 44 -26.30 -1.13 -19.35
CA ASP A 44 -26.79 -2.46 -19.73
C ASP A 44 -25.96 -2.99 -20.91
N ASP A 45 -25.23 -4.09 -20.69
CA ASP A 45 -24.42 -4.78 -21.69
C ASP A 45 -25.20 -5.90 -22.41
N SER A 46 -26.52 -5.99 -22.21
CA SER A 46 -27.40 -7.09 -22.62
C SER A 46 -27.19 -8.38 -21.81
N ASP A 47 -28.11 -9.35 -21.97
CA ASP A 47 -28.07 -10.67 -21.31
C ASP A 47 -27.92 -10.63 -19.78
N GLY A 48 -28.46 -9.59 -19.15
CA GLY A 48 -28.40 -9.39 -17.70
C GLY A 48 -27.00 -9.01 -17.18
N ALA A 49 -26.07 -8.63 -18.06
CA ALA A 49 -24.77 -8.09 -17.70
C ALA A 49 -24.83 -6.56 -17.59
N TYR A 50 -24.21 -6.03 -16.54
CA TYR A 50 -24.17 -4.59 -16.27
C TYR A 50 -22.75 -4.16 -15.90
N HIS A 51 -22.37 -2.96 -16.32
CA HIS A 51 -21.12 -2.35 -15.89
C HIS A 51 -21.26 -0.89 -15.44
N TYR A 52 -20.32 -0.45 -14.62
CA TYR A 52 -20.15 0.93 -14.22
C TYR A 52 -18.66 1.25 -14.10
N ASP A 53 -18.22 2.31 -14.79
CA ASP A 53 -16.83 2.76 -14.73
C ASP A 53 -16.66 3.77 -13.60
N PHE A 54 -15.99 3.35 -12.53
CA PHE A 54 -15.71 4.18 -11.37
C PHE A 54 -14.28 4.73 -11.43
N THR A 55 -14.11 6.04 -11.29
CA THR A 55 -12.79 6.67 -11.17
C THR A 55 -12.54 7.07 -9.71
N PRO A 56 -11.68 6.36 -8.96
CA PRO A 56 -11.46 6.64 -7.55
C PRO A 56 -10.65 7.93 -7.36
N SER A 57 -11.10 8.76 -6.41
CA SER A 57 -10.38 9.94 -5.91
C SER A 57 -9.74 9.70 -4.54
N GLN A 58 -9.90 8.51 -3.97
CA GLN A 58 -9.34 8.11 -2.68
C GLN A 58 -8.60 6.79 -2.84
N ALA A 59 -7.49 6.64 -2.11
CA ALA A 59 -6.77 5.37 -2.01
C ALA A 59 -7.35 4.52 -0.86
N GLY A 60 -7.20 3.21 -0.96
CA GLY A 60 -7.66 2.25 0.05
C GLY A 60 -8.79 1.36 -0.43
N ARG A 61 -9.45 0.72 0.51
CA ARG A 61 -10.44 -0.32 0.25
C ARG A 61 -11.81 0.28 -0.06
N HIS A 62 -12.38 -0.15 -1.18
CA HIS A 62 -13.72 0.20 -1.62
C HIS A 62 -14.60 -1.05 -1.65
N ILE A 63 -15.90 -0.88 -1.48
CA ILE A 63 -16.88 -1.97 -1.62
C ILE A 63 -18.00 -1.51 -2.55
N ALA A 64 -18.12 -2.15 -3.71
CA ALA A 64 -19.23 -1.94 -4.62
C ALA A 64 -20.40 -2.86 -4.24
N ARG A 65 -21.56 -2.27 -3.96
CA ARG A 65 -22.81 -2.98 -3.67
C ARG A 65 -23.80 -2.74 -4.80
N TRP A 66 -24.17 -3.82 -5.47
CA TRP A 66 -25.16 -3.85 -6.54
C TRP A 66 -26.51 -4.25 -5.98
N VAL A 67 -27.58 -3.58 -6.40
CA VAL A 67 -28.96 -3.90 -6.04
C VAL A 67 -29.82 -3.92 -7.30
N THR A 68 -30.54 -5.02 -7.51
CA THR A 68 -31.52 -5.14 -8.60
C THR A 68 -32.95 -5.17 -8.05
N THR A 69 -33.91 -4.74 -8.86
CA THR A 69 -35.34 -4.94 -8.59
C THR A 69 -35.97 -5.82 -9.67
N VAL A 70 -36.82 -6.75 -9.24
CA VAL A 70 -37.59 -7.67 -10.11
C VAL A 70 -36.72 -8.30 -11.23
N PRO A 71 -35.92 -9.34 -10.94
CA PRO A 71 -35.77 -10.01 -9.65
C PRO A 71 -34.95 -9.18 -8.64
N SER A 72 -35.30 -9.28 -7.37
CA SER A 72 -34.54 -8.64 -6.29
C SER A 72 -33.25 -9.40 -6.02
N GLY A 73 -32.12 -8.73 -6.10
CA GLY A 73 -30.80 -9.31 -5.89
C GLY A 73 -29.84 -8.29 -5.27
N VAL A 74 -28.85 -8.80 -4.54
CA VAL A 74 -27.78 -8.01 -3.96
C VAL A 74 -26.45 -8.73 -4.19
N ASP A 75 -25.46 -8.00 -4.68
CA ASP A 75 -24.07 -8.49 -4.81
C ASP A 75 -23.11 -7.46 -4.23
N GLU A 76 -22.07 -7.91 -3.54
CA GLU A 76 -21.03 -7.06 -2.97
C GLU A 76 -19.65 -7.52 -3.41
N ARG A 77 -18.85 -6.57 -3.91
CA ARG A 77 -17.48 -6.83 -4.36
C ARG A 77 -16.54 -5.78 -3.84
N ALA A 78 -15.51 -6.24 -3.13
CA ALA A 78 -14.46 -5.37 -2.66
C ALA A 78 -13.34 -5.23 -3.71
N PHE A 79 -12.80 -4.02 -3.83
CA PHE A 79 -11.61 -3.74 -4.63
C PHE A 79 -10.72 -2.74 -3.89
N ASP A 80 -9.42 -2.81 -4.11
CA ASP A 80 -8.46 -1.90 -3.49
C ASP A 80 -7.95 -0.90 -4.53
N VAL A 81 -7.63 0.31 -4.06
CA VAL A 81 -6.97 1.35 -4.85
C VAL A 81 -5.64 1.65 -4.19
N ALA A 82 -4.55 1.46 -4.93
CA ALA A 82 -3.22 1.78 -4.44
C ALA A 82 -3.10 3.27 -4.11
N ALA A 83 -2.22 3.63 -3.18
CA ALA A 83 -1.90 5.03 -2.95
C ALA A 83 -1.28 5.65 -4.20
N MET A 84 -1.44 6.97 -4.35
CA MET A 84 -0.85 7.70 -5.47
C MET A 84 0.67 7.45 -5.51
N TRP A 85 1.17 7.09 -6.69
CA TRP A 85 2.57 6.72 -6.95
C TRP A 85 3.11 5.48 -6.21
N SER A 86 2.27 4.69 -5.51
CA SER A 86 2.72 3.49 -4.80
C SER A 86 2.54 2.19 -5.61
N GLN A 87 2.01 2.26 -6.83
CA GLN A 87 1.67 1.07 -7.62
C GLN A 87 2.89 0.23 -8.00
N SER A 88 4.02 0.89 -8.28
CA SER A 88 5.25 0.21 -8.70
C SER A 88 6.00 -0.49 -7.57
N GLY A 89 5.64 -0.25 -6.30
CA GLY A 89 6.36 -0.83 -5.16
C GLY A 89 7.84 -0.42 -5.07
N ILE A 90 8.63 -1.21 -4.33
CA ILE A 90 10.08 -0.97 -4.12
C ILE A 90 10.92 -1.36 -5.35
N VAL A 91 10.44 -2.32 -6.14
CA VAL A 91 11.10 -2.86 -7.35
C VAL A 91 10.12 -2.83 -8.51
N SER A 92 10.60 -2.53 -9.71
CA SER A 92 9.75 -2.54 -10.91
C SER A 92 9.36 -3.97 -11.31
N ILE A 93 8.32 -4.09 -12.14
CA ILE A 93 7.94 -5.40 -12.69
C ILE A 93 9.00 -5.91 -13.67
N GLU A 94 9.69 -5.02 -14.37
CA GLU A 94 10.85 -5.33 -15.21
C GLU A 94 11.98 -5.94 -14.36
N ASP A 95 12.34 -5.29 -13.26
CA ASP A 95 13.39 -5.80 -12.35
C ASP A 95 13.02 -7.17 -11.78
N ALA A 96 11.75 -7.35 -11.38
CA ALA A 96 11.25 -8.61 -10.86
C ALA A 96 11.31 -9.73 -11.92
N ARG A 97 10.90 -9.46 -13.16
CA ARG A 97 10.98 -10.42 -14.27
C ARG A 97 12.42 -10.80 -14.59
N VAL A 98 13.31 -9.82 -14.69
CA VAL A 98 14.74 -10.05 -14.91
C VAL A 98 15.32 -10.91 -13.78
N HIS A 99 14.97 -10.61 -12.52
CA HIS A 99 15.46 -11.37 -11.37
C HIS A 99 14.95 -12.83 -11.35
N LEU A 100 13.71 -13.06 -11.75
CA LEU A 100 13.08 -14.39 -11.81
C LEU A 100 13.33 -15.15 -13.12
N ASN A 101 14.10 -14.57 -14.05
CA ASN A 101 14.32 -15.10 -15.41
C ASN A 101 13.00 -15.37 -16.19
N LEU A 102 12.02 -14.47 -16.07
CA LEU A 102 10.75 -14.54 -16.79
C LEU A 102 10.82 -13.74 -18.09
N THR A 103 10.36 -14.34 -19.18
CA THR A 103 10.43 -13.75 -20.54
C THR A 103 9.07 -13.31 -21.09
N ASN A 104 7.97 -13.67 -20.43
CA ASN A 104 6.61 -13.33 -20.83
C ASN A 104 5.91 -12.51 -19.74
N THR A 105 4.65 -12.13 -19.99
CA THR A 105 3.84 -11.28 -19.12
C THR A 105 2.64 -12.00 -18.49
N ALA A 106 2.60 -13.35 -18.57
CA ALA A 106 1.44 -14.13 -18.12
C ALA A 106 1.24 -13.99 -16.60
N GLU A 107 2.34 -13.86 -15.86
CA GLU A 107 2.33 -13.77 -14.39
C GLU A 107 2.40 -12.32 -13.88
N ASP A 108 2.35 -11.31 -14.75
CA ASP A 108 2.51 -9.91 -14.36
C ASP A 108 1.50 -9.46 -13.29
N ALA A 109 0.28 -9.99 -13.33
CA ALA A 109 -0.73 -9.72 -12.32
C ALA A 109 -0.35 -10.27 -10.94
N GLU A 110 0.18 -11.48 -10.89
CA GLU A 110 0.69 -12.13 -9.66
C GLU A 110 1.91 -11.37 -9.12
N LEU A 111 2.87 -11.04 -9.99
CA LEU A 111 4.07 -10.30 -9.62
C LEU A 111 3.74 -8.93 -9.02
N ARG A 112 2.76 -8.19 -9.57
CA ARG A 112 2.35 -6.89 -8.99
C ARG A 112 1.85 -7.02 -7.56
N GLU A 113 1.08 -8.06 -7.25
CA GLU A 113 0.61 -8.27 -5.88
C GLU A 113 1.75 -8.69 -4.95
N MET A 114 2.70 -9.50 -5.43
CA MET A 114 3.89 -9.86 -4.64
C MET A 114 4.81 -8.66 -4.38
N ILE A 115 5.05 -7.81 -5.38
CA ILE A 115 5.84 -6.57 -5.25
C ILE A 115 5.25 -5.67 -4.16
N ARG A 116 3.92 -5.55 -4.12
CA ARG A 116 3.23 -4.80 -3.06
C ARG A 116 3.39 -5.48 -1.70
N ALA A 117 3.20 -6.79 -1.63
CA ALA A 117 3.31 -7.56 -0.38
C ALA A 117 4.69 -7.49 0.27
N VAL A 118 5.76 -7.38 -0.52
CA VAL A 118 7.14 -7.27 -0.01
C VAL A 118 7.46 -5.91 0.63
N THR A 119 6.66 -4.88 0.34
CA THR A 119 6.91 -3.51 0.83
C THR A 119 6.82 -3.43 2.35
N GLU A 120 5.74 -3.91 2.95
CA GLU A 120 5.52 -3.77 4.40
C GLU A 120 6.60 -4.47 5.26
N PRO A 121 7.00 -5.74 4.99
CA PRO A 121 8.08 -6.38 5.73
C PRO A 121 9.40 -5.60 5.70
N ILE A 122 9.74 -4.98 4.57
CA ILE A 122 10.96 -4.18 4.42
C ILE A 122 10.86 -2.87 5.19
N GLU A 123 9.73 -2.18 5.07
CA GLU A 123 9.53 -0.90 5.75
C GLU A 123 9.50 -1.05 7.27
N ARG A 124 9.10 -2.22 7.78
CA ARG A 124 9.20 -2.55 9.21
C ARG A 124 10.63 -2.55 9.75
N HIS A 125 11.62 -2.84 8.90
CA HIS A 125 13.03 -2.87 9.30
C HIS A 125 13.74 -1.55 9.02
N THR A 126 13.41 -0.90 7.91
CA THR A 126 14.19 0.23 7.36
C THR A 126 13.51 1.59 7.46
N GLY A 127 12.28 1.62 7.98
CA GLY A 127 11.38 2.77 7.86
C GLY A 127 10.69 2.80 6.50
N VAL A 128 9.81 3.78 6.31
CA VAL A 128 9.09 4.04 5.07
C VAL A 128 10.07 4.20 3.90
N VAL A 129 9.88 3.40 2.86
CA VAL A 129 10.66 3.46 1.62
C VAL A 129 9.85 4.21 0.57
N LEU A 130 8.59 3.84 0.39
CA LEU A 130 7.72 4.46 -0.62
C LEU A 130 7.12 5.76 -0.10
N ARG A 131 7.21 6.81 -0.91
CA ARG A 131 6.72 8.13 -0.52
C ARG A 131 5.20 8.11 -0.30
N ARG A 132 4.76 8.60 0.86
CA ARG A 132 3.34 8.77 1.17
C ARG A 132 3.11 9.96 2.08
N THR A 133 1.94 10.58 1.92
CA THR A 133 1.46 11.59 2.86
C THR A 133 0.93 10.88 4.10
N VAL A 134 1.36 11.35 5.27
CA VAL A 134 0.97 10.83 6.58
C VAL A 134 0.36 11.97 7.39
N VAL A 135 -0.74 11.67 8.07
CA VAL A 135 -1.41 12.58 8.99
C VAL A 135 -1.43 11.93 10.37
N GLU A 136 -0.84 12.59 11.37
CA GLU A 136 -0.75 12.09 12.74
C GLU A 136 -1.17 13.17 13.73
N GLN A 137 -1.76 12.77 14.85
CA GLN A 137 -2.10 13.68 15.95
C GLN A 137 -1.13 13.50 17.12
N HIS A 138 -0.67 14.62 17.65
CA HIS A 138 0.31 14.68 18.73
C HIS A 138 -0.16 15.63 19.83
N ARG A 139 0.20 15.36 21.09
CA ARG A 139 -0.22 16.19 22.23
C ARG A 139 0.50 17.54 22.34
N GLY A 140 1.60 17.76 21.63
CA GLY A 140 2.52 18.88 21.86
C GLY A 140 3.64 18.52 22.85
N GLY A 141 4.58 19.43 23.06
CA GLY A 141 5.75 19.20 23.92
C GLY A 141 7.02 19.90 23.43
N TYR A 142 8.16 19.60 24.07
CA TYR A 142 9.49 20.03 23.58
C TYR A 142 9.97 19.27 22.34
N SER A 143 9.36 18.10 22.08
CA SER A 143 9.61 17.31 20.88
C SER A 143 8.38 16.51 20.52
N LEU A 144 8.05 16.48 19.23
CA LEU A 144 7.08 15.54 18.66
C LEU A 144 7.86 14.34 18.11
N VAL A 145 7.34 13.13 18.31
CA VAL A 145 7.95 11.92 17.76
C VAL A 145 7.01 11.37 16.70
N LEU A 146 7.31 11.65 15.43
CA LEU A 146 6.51 11.15 14.31
C LEU A 146 6.77 9.66 14.12
N HIS A 147 5.70 8.89 13.89
CA HIS A 147 5.78 7.43 13.87
C HIS A 147 6.29 6.85 12.55
N LYS A 148 6.26 7.62 11.46
CA LYS A 148 6.71 7.17 10.13
C LYS A 148 7.97 7.93 9.72
N THR A 149 9.10 7.23 9.73
CA THR A 149 10.40 7.76 9.28
C THR A 149 10.85 7.02 8.03
N PRO A 150 11.65 7.60 7.12
CA PRO A 150 12.23 8.95 7.17
C PRO A 150 11.21 10.06 6.88
N ILE A 151 11.39 11.22 7.50
CA ILE A 151 10.63 12.45 7.19
C ILE A 151 11.31 13.16 6.02
N LEU A 152 10.61 13.31 4.89
CA LEU A 152 11.11 14.08 3.74
C LEU A 152 10.78 15.57 3.85
N SER A 153 9.54 15.88 4.23
CA SER A 153 9.10 17.26 4.42
C SER A 153 7.86 17.28 5.30
N ILE A 154 7.79 18.26 6.19
CA ILE A 154 6.57 18.57 6.95
C ILE A 154 5.77 19.56 6.10
N THR A 155 4.50 19.26 5.86
CA THR A 155 3.60 20.08 5.04
C THR A 155 2.87 21.09 5.91
N SER A 156 2.35 20.65 7.05
CA SER A 156 1.65 21.53 8.00
C SER A 156 1.65 20.94 9.41
N VAL A 157 1.57 21.83 10.40
CA VAL A 157 1.33 21.48 11.80
C VAL A 157 0.23 22.39 12.31
N THR A 158 -0.99 21.86 12.37
CA THR A 158 -2.18 22.62 12.74
C THR A 158 -2.58 22.35 14.18
N GLY A 159 -2.87 23.40 14.94
CA GLY A 159 -3.42 23.30 16.28
C GLY A 159 -4.84 22.74 16.25
N ILE A 160 -5.18 21.91 17.24
CA ILE A 160 -6.53 21.39 17.44
C ILE A 160 -7.19 22.19 18.57
N GLY A 161 -8.42 22.68 18.31
CA GLY A 161 -9.17 23.47 19.29
C GLY A 161 -8.56 24.86 19.47
N SER A 162 -8.08 25.15 20.68
CA SER A 162 -7.43 26.43 21.01
C SER A 162 -5.90 26.40 20.88
N ALA A 163 -5.31 25.26 20.48
CA ALA A 163 -3.88 25.18 20.23
C ALA A 163 -3.51 26.02 19.00
N LEU A 164 -2.29 26.55 18.99
CA LEU A 164 -1.79 27.38 17.90
C LEU A 164 -1.15 26.51 16.82
N ASP A 165 -1.40 26.87 15.56
CA ASP A 165 -0.63 26.36 14.42
C ASP A 165 0.86 26.65 14.63
N GLN A 166 1.71 25.73 14.16
CA GLN A 166 3.16 25.91 14.20
C GLN A 166 3.66 26.23 12.80
N ASP A 167 4.49 27.25 12.68
CA ASP A 167 5.19 27.53 11.43
C ASP A 167 6.23 26.42 11.18
N VAL A 168 6.10 25.75 10.05
CA VAL A 168 7.02 24.69 9.62
C VAL A 168 8.45 25.22 9.46
N ALA A 169 8.61 26.50 9.10
CA ALA A 169 9.91 27.16 9.01
C ALA A 169 10.60 27.35 10.38
N GLU A 170 9.90 27.13 11.49
CA GLU A 170 10.47 27.12 12.84
C GLU A 170 10.79 25.72 13.34
N LEU A 171 10.43 24.66 12.60
CA LEU A 171 10.62 23.27 13.00
C LEU A 171 11.90 22.65 12.43
N LEU A 172 12.63 21.94 13.27
CA LEU A 172 13.79 21.13 12.94
C LEU A 172 13.40 19.64 12.96
N PRO A 173 13.16 19.02 11.78
CA PRO A 173 12.87 17.60 11.70
C PRO A 173 14.16 16.76 11.78
N GLY A 174 14.19 15.78 12.68
CA GLY A 174 15.14 14.69 12.64
C GLY A 174 14.69 13.64 11.63
N GLU A 175 15.22 13.70 10.41
CA GLU A 175 14.76 12.91 9.26
C GLU A 175 14.61 11.41 9.59
N MET A 176 15.67 10.79 10.14
CA MET A 176 15.69 9.35 10.44
C MET A 176 15.11 9.02 11.83
N SER A 177 15.23 9.93 12.79
CA SER A 177 14.78 9.70 14.17
C SER A 177 13.29 9.95 14.38
N GLY A 178 12.63 10.66 13.46
CA GLY A 178 11.23 11.05 13.61
C GLY A 178 11.00 12.19 14.60
N VAL A 179 12.05 12.65 15.28
CA VAL A 179 11.95 13.67 16.33
C VAL A 179 11.90 15.05 15.69
N VAL A 180 10.79 15.75 15.87
CA VAL A 180 10.62 17.15 15.44
C VAL A 180 10.68 18.05 16.66
N ARG A 181 11.54 19.06 16.61
CA ARG A 181 11.68 20.09 17.66
C ARG A 181 11.55 21.47 17.05
N ARG A 182 11.27 22.49 17.85
CA ARG A 182 11.43 23.88 17.38
C ARG A 182 12.91 24.26 17.35
N ARG A 183 13.32 25.05 16.37
CA ARG A 183 14.69 25.55 16.20
C ARG A 183 15.15 26.42 17.37
N ASP A 184 14.21 27.16 17.97
CA ASP A 184 14.42 28.02 19.13
C ASP A 184 14.42 27.25 20.47
N GLY A 185 14.16 25.94 20.45
CA GLY A 185 14.05 25.10 21.65
C GLY A 185 12.77 25.35 22.47
N ALA A 186 11.83 26.14 21.95
CA ALA A 186 10.60 26.45 22.66
C ALA A 186 9.61 25.28 22.66
N TRP A 187 8.59 25.41 23.50
CA TRP A 187 7.51 24.44 23.64
C TRP A 187 6.54 24.49 22.45
N ILE A 188 6.20 23.34 21.88
CA ILE A 188 5.14 23.22 20.86
C ILE A 188 3.79 23.11 21.58
N SER A 189 2.96 24.14 21.42
CA SER A 189 1.60 24.15 21.93
C SER A 189 0.75 23.12 21.20
N GLY A 190 0.19 22.15 21.92
CA GLY A 190 -0.70 21.14 21.36
C GLY A 190 -2.02 21.04 22.11
N PRO A 191 -2.93 20.15 21.69
CA PRO A 191 -2.77 19.12 20.66
C PRO A 191 -2.64 19.67 19.23
N VAL A 192 -1.87 18.97 18.38
CA VAL A 192 -1.62 19.35 16.98
C VAL A 192 -1.86 18.16 16.03
N THR A 193 -2.27 18.46 14.80
CA THR A 193 -2.27 17.53 13.66
C THR A 193 -1.08 17.86 12.77
N VAL A 194 -0.21 16.88 12.54
CA VAL A 194 0.97 17.01 11.68
C VAL A 194 0.70 16.29 10.36
N THR A 195 0.76 17.03 9.25
CA THR A 195 0.73 16.46 7.90
C THR A 195 2.13 16.54 7.31
N TYR A 196 2.67 15.41 6.87
CA TYR A 196 4.03 15.34 6.35
C TYR A 196 4.19 14.23 5.30
N THR A 197 5.26 14.32 4.51
CA THR A 197 5.63 13.28 3.56
C THR A 197 6.70 12.39 4.18
N ALA A 198 6.40 11.11 4.35
CA ALA A 198 7.35 10.09 4.78
C ALA A 198 7.84 9.28 3.58
N GLY A 199 9.11 8.86 3.59
CA GLY A 199 9.69 7.99 2.57
C GLY A 199 11.14 8.34 2.24
N ARG A 200 11.64 7.75 1.15
CA ARG A 200 12.99 8.04 0.63
C ARG A 200 12.91 8.73 -0.72
N THR A 201 13.94 9.52 -1.05
CA THR A 201 14.03 10.09 -2.40
C THR A 201 14.39 9.01 -3.42
N ASP A 202 15.26 8.10 -3.01
CA ASP A 202 15.82 7.02 -3.82
C ASP A 202 15.84 5.73 -2.97
N VAL A 203 15.56 4.60 -3.60
CA VAL A 203 15.63 3.28 -2.94
C VAL A 203 17.09 2.83 -2.93
N PRO A 204 17.74 2.68 -1.76
CA PRO A 204 19.12 2.22 -1.69
C PRO A 204 19.29 0.83 -2.33
N PRO A 205 20.42 0.55 -3.00
CA PRO A 205 20.63 -0.72 -3.70
C PRO A 205 20.47 -1.97 -2.82
N HIS A 206 20.84 -1.89 -1.54
CA HIS A 206 20.71 -3.00 -0.58
C HIS A 206 19.23 -3.32 -0.26
N ILE A 207 18.39 -2.29 -0.10
CA ILE A 207 16.94 -2.46 0.10
C ILE A 207 16.30 -3.07 -1.16
N ARG A 208 16.70 -2.59 -2.34
CA ARG A 208 16.23 -3.12 -3.62
C ARG A 208 16.58 -4.60 -3.78
N LEU A 209 17.82 -4.98 -3.48
CA LEU A 209 18.26 -6.38 -3.54
C LEU A 209 17.52 -7.25 -2.53
N ALA A 210 17.33 -6.77 -1.29
CA ALA A 210 16.54 -7.47 -0.28
C ALA A 210 15.09 -7.70 -0.76
N ALA A 211 14.47 -6.71 -1.41
CA ALA A 211 13.13 -6.86 -1.98
C ALA A 211 13.05 -7.96 -3.05
N LEU A 212 14.01 -8.00 -3.97
CA LEU A 212 14.09 -9.06 -4.98
C LEU A 212 14.26 -10.44 -4.34
N MET A 213 15.09 -10.56 -3.30
CA MET A 213 15.34 -11.83 -2.61
C MET A 213 14.12 -12.34 -1.83
N ILE A 214 13.32 -11.44 -1.23
CA ILE A 214 12.05 -11.79 -0.57
C ILE A 214 11.02 -12.18 -1.64
N LEU A 215 10.93 -11.43 -2.74
CA LEU A 215 10.03 -11.73 -3.83
C LEU A 215 10.31 -13.11 -4.44
N GLN A 216 11.58 -13.44 -4.69
CA GLN A 216 12.00 -14.76 -5.16
C GLN A 216 11.58 -15.86 -4.19
N HIS A 217 11.75 -15.65 -2.89
CA HIS A 217 11.37 -16.62 -1.87
C HIS A 217 9.85 -16.89 -1.86
N LEU A 218 9.04 -15.82 -1.95
CA LEU A 218 7.59 -15.96 -2.04
C LEU A 218 7.16 -16.69 -3.33
N TRP A 219 7.89 -16.47 -4.43
CA TRP A 219 7.59 -17.09 -5.72
C TRP A 219 7.85 -18.59 -5.72
N GLU A 220 9.01 -18.99 -5.22
CA GLU A 220 9.43 -20.40 -5.14
C GLU A 220 8.56 -21.21 -4.17
N THR A 221 8.13 -20.59 -3.05
CA THR A 221 7.29 -21.26 -2.04
C THR A 221 5.87 -21.52 -2.53
N GLN A 222 5.29 -20.64 -3.35
CA GLN A 222 3.95 -20.82 -3.92
C GLN A 222 3.84 -22.00 -4.90
N ARG A 223 4.91 -22.30 -5.64
CA ARG A 223 4.85 -23.23 -6.79
C ARG A 223 5.19 -24.67 -6.48
N GLY A 224 5.40 -25.02 -5.21
CA GLY A 224 5.51 -26.41 -4.77
C GLY A 224 6.55 -27.23 -5.55
N ALA A 225 7.81 -27.12 -5.14
CA ALA A 225 8.95 -27.95 -5.55
C ALA A 225 9.64 -27.61 -6.89
N ALA A 226 10.83 -27.01 -6.79
CA ALA A 226 11.98 -27.65 -7.42
C ALA A 226 12.47 -28.75 -6.47
N THR A 227 12.57 -29.98 -6.95
CA THR A 227 13.24 -31.07 -6.24
C THR A 227 14.65 -30.63 -5.84
N PRO A 228 15.11 -30.89 -4.61
CA PRO A 228 16.49 -30.61 -4.26
C PRO A 228 17.40 -31.44 -5.17
N ARG A 229 18.22 -30.78 -6.00
CA ARG A 229 19.38 -31.44 -6.62
C ARG A 229 20.38 -31.70 -5.49
N PHE A 230 20.23 -32.84 -4.82
CA PHE A 230 21.20 -33.34 -3.86
C PHE A 230 22.51 -33.67 -4.60
N GLY A 231 23.51 -32.81 -4.50
CA GLY A 231 24.80 -33.02 -5.17
C GLY A 231 25.91 -32.00 -4.92
N SER A 232 25.82 -31.09 -3.94
CA SER A 232 26.94 -30.21 -3.58
C SER A 232 26.98 -29.98 -2.07
N ASP A 233 28.19 -30.01 -1.52
CA ASP A 233 28.58 -29.89 -0.11
C ASP A 233 28.42 -28.46 0.44
N GLU A 234 27.34 -27.80 0.03
CA GLU A 234 26.92 -26.47 0.46
C GLU A 234 25.54 -26.68 1.08
N ALA A 235 25.36 -26.29 2.35
CA ALA A 235 24.08 -26.43 3.04
C ALA A 235 22.97 -25.80 2.18
N VAL A 236 22.24 -26.65 1.46
CA VAL A 236 21.18 -26.25 0.54
C VAL A 236 20.11 -25.58 1.37
N TRP A 237 20.07 -24.26 1.28
CA TRP A 237 19.02 -23.41 1.84
C TRP A 237 17.68 -23.92 1.34
N ASP A 238 16.90 -24.55 2.21
CA ASP A 238 15.51 -24.93 1.92
C ASP A 238 14.61 -23.74 2.29
N PRO A 239 13.90 -23.12 1.32
CA PRO A 239 12.90 -22.09 1.58
C PRO A 239 11.81 -22.49 2.59
N ARG A 240 11.71 -23.78 2.96
CA ARG A 240 10.74 -24.31 3.92
C ARG A 240 11.14 -24.15 5.39
N PHE A 241 12.41 -23.90 5.70
CA PHE A 241 12.85 -23.75 7.09
C PHE A 241 12.72 -22.29 7.59
N GLY A 242 11.56 -22.00 8.21
CA GLY A 242 11.52 -21.27 9.47
C GLY A 242 11.08 -19.80 9.47
N TYR A 243 11.11 -19.07 8.34
CA TYR A 243 10.79 -17.63 8.35
C TYR A 243 10.10 -17.15 7.07
N ALA A 244 9.09 -16.28 7.22
CA ALA A 244 8.41 -15.62 6.10
C ALA A 244 9.32 -14.63 5.33
N VAL A 245 10.45 -14.24 5.91
CA VAL A 245 11.46 -13.36 5.32
C VAL A 245 12.83 -14.07 5.40
N PRO A 246 13.55 -14.26 4.28
CA PRO A 246 14.87 -14.90 4.30
C PRO A 246 15.91 -14.14 5.14
N ARG A 247 16.71 -14.87 5.92
CA ARG A 247 17.75 -14.28 6.80
C ARG A 247 18.76 -13.42 6.02
N ARG A 248 19.17 -13.88 4.83
CA ARG A 248 20.02 -13.13 3.89
C ARG A 248 19.46 -11.76 3.50
N ALA A 249 18.13 -11.63 3.40
CA ALA A 249 17.48 -10.35 3.14
C ALA A 249 17.50 -9.46 4.38
N LEU A 250 17.30 -10.04 5.57
CA LEU A 250 17.42 -9.31 6.85
C LEU A 250 18.84 -8.76 7.07
N GLU A 251 19.88 -9.56 6.79
CA GLU A 251 21.28 -9.12 6.89
C GLU A 251 21.59 -7.93 5.98
N LEU A 252 20.99 -7.88 4.78
CA LEU A 252 21.11 -6.73 3.87
C LEU A 252 20.35 -5.49 4.35
N LEU A 253 19.25 -5.66 5.07
CA LEU A 253 18.48 -4.55 5.64
C LEU A 253 19.15 -3.97 6.89
N GLY A 254 20.10 -4.72 7.50
CA GLY A 254 20.84 -4.32 8.68
C GLY A 254 20.06 -4.52 9.99
N GLU A 255 20.62 -4.01 11.09
CA GLU A 255 19.92 -3.98 12.38
C GLU A 255 18.72 -3.04 12.28
N GLN A 256 17.57 -3.45 12.84
CA GLN A 256 16.33 -2.66 12.82
C GLN A 256 16.60 -1.27 13.39
N VAL A 257 16.17 -0.22 12.69
CA VAL A 257 16.40 1.16 13.12
C VAL A 257 15.78 1.35 14.51
N SER A 258 16.62 1.62 15.51
CA SER A 258 16.20 1.88 16.90
C SER A 258 15.35 3.15 16.93
N GLY A 259 14.07 3.01 17.28
CA GLY A 259 13.13 4.14 17.35
C GLY A 259 11.67 3.82 17.00
N ILE A 260 11.37 2.63 16.48
CA ILE A 260 9.99 2.15 16.28
C ILE A 260 9.52 1.36 17.52
N ALA A 261 8.96 2.07 18.50
CA ALA A 261 8.22 1.52 19.62
C ALA A 261 6.89 2.25 19.77
#